data_AF-A0A4Y8CR65-F1
#
_entry.id   AF-A0A4Y8CR65-F1
#
_cell.length_a   1.000
_cell.length_b   1.000
_cell.length_c   1.000
_cell.angle_alpha   90.00
_cell.angle_beta   90.00
_cell.angle_gamma   90.00
#
_symmetry.space_group_name_H-M   'P 1'
#
loop_
_entity.id
_entity.type
_entity.pdbx_description
1 polymer ?
#
loop_
_entity_poly.entity_id
_entity_poly.type
_entity_poly.pdbx_seq_one_letter_code
_entity_poly.pdbx_strand_id
1 'polypeptide(L)'
;MGSITPLPYWQTNIPPSAHTPHCPPFLQSLSEKDIHILLTPDSAYRPLSWPHVQHLITHNQLALFQRKPSSLRKYLEYCHGITQTHGSMLRFILDAKLGWAPCDLQARDAPFRNPLDYKILPNDWPYGIDDKIVHLVVWTKFALEDDPVTGETREHVKSEIET
;
A
#
# COMPACT_ATOMS: atom_id res chain seq x y z
N MET A 1 -6.67 24.00 34.15
CA MET A 1 -6.35 24.19 32.72
C MET A 1 -5.26 23.19 32.37
N GLY A 2 -5.62 21.97 31.96
CA GLY A 2 -4.65 20.96 31.55
C GLY A 2 -4.13 21.32 30.16
N SER A 3 -2.83 21.57 30.04
CA SER A 3 -2.18 21.75 28.74
C SER A 3 -2.36 20.45 27.95
N ILE A 4 -3.23 20.45 26.94
CA ILE A 4 -3.33 19.34 25.98
C ILE A 4 -2.12 19.49 25.06
N THR A 5 -0.97 19.02 25.51
CA THR A 5 0.17 18.88 24.62
C THR A 5 -0.25 17.90 23.53
N PRO A 6 -0.25 18.30 22.24
CA PRO A 6 -0.62 17.40 21.17
C PRO A 6 0.33 16.20 21.20
N LEU A 7 -0.25 14.99 21.21
CA LEU A 7 0.55 13.77 21.19
C LEU A 7 1.40 13.75 19.92
N PRO A 8 2.65 13.29 19.99
CA PRO A 8 3.46 13.11 18.79
C PRO A 8 2.83 12.06 17.87
N TYR A 9 3.18 12.11 16.58
CA TYR A 9 2.62 11.24 15.54
C TYR A 9 2.82 9.74 15.84
N TRP A 10 3.92 9.37 16.49
CA TRP A 10 4.18 7.99 16.89
C TRP A 10 3.39 7.55 18.14
N GLN A 11 2.58 8.42 18.76
CA GLN A 11 1.76 8.12 19.94
C GLN A 11 0.25 8.33 19.74
N THR A 12 -0.18 8.99 18.66
CA THR A 12 -1.57 9.47 18.47
C THR A 12 -2.64 8.36 18.52
N ASN A 13 -2.35 7.17 17.98
CA ASN A 13 -3.31 6.07 17.86
C ASN A 13 -2.94 4.84 18.70
N ILE A 14 -2.14 5.02 19.75
CA ILE A 14 -1.73 3.94 20.65
C ILE A 14 -2.15 4.23 22.09
N PRO A 15 -2.49 3.19 22.87
CA PRO A 15 -2.88 3.38 24.27
C PRO A 15 -1.70 3.93 25.09
N PRO A 16 -1.95 4.72 26.15
CA PRO A 16 -0.89 5.29 27.00
C PRO A 16 0.12 4.26 27.53
N SER A 17 -0.32 3.02 27.76
CA SER A 17 0.53 1.90 28.19
C SER A 17 1.58 1.49 27.17
N ALA A 18 1.39 1.81 25.89
CA ALA A 18 2.29 1.49 24.78
C ALA A 18 3.12 2.70 24.31
N HIS A 19 3.01 3.85 25.00
CA HIS A 19 3.74 5.06 24.62
C HIS A 19 5.24 4.88 24.87
N THR A 20 6.03 5.19 23.85
CA THR A 20 7.49 5.18 23.94
C THR A 20 8.02 6.61 24.03
N PRO A 21 9.03 6.88 24.87
CA PRO A 21 9.60 8.24 25.01
C PRO A 21 10.28 8.72 23.72
N HIS A 22 10.80 7.78 22.92
CA HIS A 22 11.45 8.07 21.64
C HIS A 22 10.65 7.49 20.48
N CYS A 23 10.81 8.09 19.30
CA CYS A 23 10.20 7.61 18.06
C CYS A 23 10.81 6.24 17.67
N PRO A 24 9.99 5.18 17.50
CA PRO A 24 10.46 3.88 17.07
C PRO A 24 11.23 3.93 15.73
N PRO A 25 12.27 3.09 15.52
CA PRO A 25 13.09 3.12 14.31
C PRO A 25 12.30 3.08 13.00
N PHE A 26 11.24 2.28 12.93
CA PHE A 26 10.38 2.14 11.75
C PHE A 26 9.53 3.39 11.42
N LEU A 27 9.55 4.41 12.28
CA LEU A 27 8.83 5.67 12.10
C LEU A 27 9.76 6.89 12.01
N GLN A 28 11.09 6.71 12.03
CA GLN A 28 12.03 7.85 12.05
C GLN A 28 12.23 8.52 10.69
N SER A 29 12.06 7.79 9.59
CA SER A 29 12.35 8.27 8.22
C SER A 29 11.10 8.23 7.34
N LEU A 30 10.05 8.93 7.78
CA LEU A 30 8.77 8.98 7.08
C LEU A 30 8.64 10.22 6.21
N SER A 31 7.83 10.11 5.17
CA SER A 31 7.41 11.26 4.37
C SER A 31 6.52 12.21 5.17
N GLU A 32 6.46 13.48 4.77
CA GLU A 32 5.53 14.46 5.39
C GLU A 32 4.07 13.98 5.30
N LYS A 33 3.70 13.34 4.19
CA LYS A 33 2.38 12.74 3.99
C LYS A 33 2.10 11.66 5.04
N ASP A 34 3.02 10.73 5.26
CA ASP A 34 2.84 9.66 6.24
C ASP A 34 2.76 10.20 7.67
N ILE A 35 3.58 11.20 8.00
CA ILE A 35 3.52 11.88 9.30
C ILE A 35 2.13 12.49 9.51
N HIS A 36 1.58 13.19 8.50
CA HIS A 36 0.25 13.78 8.57
C HIS A 36 -0.85 12.73 8.76
N ILE A 37 -0.76 11.59 8.05
CA ILE A 37 -1.70 10.48 8.23
C ILE A 37 -1.61 9.93 9.66
N LEU A 38 -0.40 9.72 10.19
CA LEU A 38 -0.20 9.18 11.55
C LEU A 38 -0.66 10.12 12.67
N LEU A 39 -0.62 11.44 12.44
CA LEU A 39 -1.18 12.46 13.33
C LEU A 39 -2.71 12.49 13.36
N THR A 40 -3.37 11.84 12.39
CA THR A 40 -4.83 11.79 12.36
C THR A 40 -5.33 10.72 13.33
N PRO A 41 -6.19 11.05 14.31
CA PRO A 41 -6.82 10.03 15.15
C PRO A 41 -7.70 9.10 14.33
N ASP A 42 -7.70 7.81 14.65
CA ASP A 42 -8.52 6.79 14.00
C ASP A 42 -10.02 7.13 14.05
N SER A 43 -10.48 7.82 15.10
CA SER A 43 -11.86 8.29 15.26
C SER A 43 -12.24 9.41 14.29
N ALA A 44 -11.26 10.20 13.85
CA ALA A 44 -11.42 11.27 12.87
C ALA A 44 -11.31 10.74 11.43
N TYR A 45 -10.71 9.56 11.24
CA TYR A 45 -10.59 8.93 9.93
C TYR A 45 -11.97 8.54 9.37
N ARG A 46 -12.15 8.72 8.06
CA ARG A 46 -13.33 8.30 7.31
C ARG A 46 -12.90 7.45 6.11
N PRO A 47 -13.37 6.21 6.00
CA PRO A 47 -13.09 5.39 4.83
C PRO A 47 -13.66 6.01 3.54
N LEU A 48 -12.99 5.78 2.42
CA LEU A 48 -13.50 6.20 1.11
C LEU A 48 -14.66 5.30 0.68
N SER A 49 -15.79 5.91 0.34
CA SER A 49 -16.95 5.23 -0.23
C SER A 49 -16.68 4.81 -1.69
N TRP A 50 -17.45 3.86 -2.20
CA TRP A 50 -17.30 3.41 -3.59
C TRP A 50 -17.38 4.55 -4.64
N PRO A 51 -18.35 5.49 -4.58
CA PRO A 51 -18.37 6.61 -5.51
C PRO A 51 -17.12 7.51 -5.45
N HIS A 52 -16.57 7.72 -4.25
CA HIS A 52 -15.32 8.47 -4.10
C HIS A 52 -14.11 7.72 -4.65
N VAL A 53 -14.03 6.41 -4.41
CA VAL A 53 -12.98 5.55 -5.00
C VAL A 53 -13.02 5.66 -6.52
N GLN A 54 -14.21 5.52 -7.13
CA GLN A 54 -14.38 5.68 -8.58
C GLN A 54 -13.95 7.07 -9.05
N HIS A 55 -14.36 8.14 -8.34
CA HIS A 55 -13.98 9.51 -8.68
C HIS A 55 -12.44 9.71 -8.67
N LEU A 56 -11.75 9.21 -7.65
CA LEU A 56 -10.29 9.32 -7.57
C LEU A 56 -9.58 8.60 -8.71
N ILE A 57 -10.08 7.41 -9.08
CA ILE A 57 -9.52 6.62 -10.19
C ILE A 57 -9.75 7.34 -11.52
N THR A 58 -10.98 7.84 -11.79
CA THR A 58 -11.29 8.50 -13.06
C THR A 58 -10.56 9.83 -13.26
N HIS A 59 -10.13 10.48 -12.18
CA HIS A 59 -9.35 11.72 -12.21
C HIS A 59 -7.84 11.51 -12.02
N ASN A 60 -7.38 10.26 -12.04
CA ASN A 60 -5.97 9.88 -11.84
C ASN A 60 -5.36 10.45 -10.53
N GLN A 61 -6.18 10.60 -9.49
CA GLN A 61 -5.77 11.15 -8.19
C GLN A 61 -5.32 10.05 -7.22
N LEU A 62 -4.51 9.11 -7.73
CA LEU A 62 -4.12 7.91 -6.97
C LEU A 62 -3.32 8.24 -5.70
N ALA A 63 -2.65 9.39 -5.68
CA ALA A 63 -1.92 9.89 -4.51
C ALA A 63 -2.83 10.18 -3.31
N LEU A 64 -4.15 10.30 -3.48
CA LEU A 64 -5.10 10.53 -2.37
C LEU A 64 -5.52 9.24 -1.67
N PHE A 65 -5.22 8.07 -2.24
CA PHE A 65 -5.40 6.82 -1.52
C PHE A 65 -4.43 6.76 -0.34
N GLN A 66 -5.00 6.49 0.83
CA GLN A 66 -4.26 6.38 2.09
C GLN A 66 -4.84 5.25 2.93
N ARG A 67 -3.98 4.68 3.78
CA ARG A 67 -4.41 3.70 4.78
C ARG A 67 -5.02 4.43 5.97
N LYS A 68 -5.86 3.72 6.71
CA LYS A 68 -6.25 4.13 8.07
C LYS A 68 -4.97 4.36 8.90
N PRO A 69 -4.89 5.40 9.76
CA PRO A 69 -3.67 5.75 10.50
C PRO A 69 -3.05 4.59 11.30
N SER A 70 -3.86 3.86 12.07
CA SER A 70 -3.38 2.67 12.78
C SER A 70 -2.91 1.54 11.85
N SER A 71 -3.55 1.36 10.69
CA SER A 71 -3.12 0.39 9.67
C SER A 71 -1.81 0.82 9.02
N LEU A 72 -1.61 2.11 8.75
CA LEU A 72 -0.34 2.64 8.22
C LEU A 72 0.80 2.36 9.20
N ARG A 73 0.59 2.61 10.50
CA ARG A 73 1.60 2.32 11.53
C ARG A 73 2.03 0.85 11.50
N LYS A 74 1.06 -0.06 11.52
CA LYS A 74 1.33 -1.50 11.52
C LYS A 74 1.98 -1.96 10.21
N TYR A 75 1.60 -1.36 9.08
CA TYR A 75 2.25 -1.60 7.79
C TYR A 75 3.74 -1.20 7.83
N LEU A 76 4.06 -0.03 8.37
CA LEU A 76 5.45 0.44 8.47
C LEU A 76 6.29 -0.45 9.40
N GLU A 77 5.72 -0.86 10.53
CA GLU A 77 6.33 -1.83 11.44
C GLU A 77 6.58 -3.18 10.75
N TYR A 78 5.59 -3.69 10.02
CA TYR A 78 5.69 -4.91 9.23
C TYR A 78 6.80 -4.82 8.16
N CYS A 79 6.81 -3.74 7.38
CA CYS A 79 7.82 -3.50 6.35
C CYS A 79 9.23 -3.45 6.92
N HIS A 80 9.40 -2.81 8.08
CA HIS A 80 10.67 -2.77 8.77
C HIS A 80 11.11 -4.18 9.20
N GLY A 81 10.22 -4.96 9.82
CA GLY A 81 10.51 -6.33 10.23
C GLY A 81 10.87 -7.27 9.08
N ILE A 82 10.14 -7.19 7.96
CA ILE A 82 10.45 -7.96 6.75
C ILE A 82 11.81 -7.56 6.16
N THR A 83 12.11 -6.26 6.12
CA THR A 83 13.40 -5.79 5.58
C THR A 83 14.57 -6.26 6.44
N GLN A 84 14.41 -6.33 7.76
CA GLN A 84 15.44 -6.85 8.67
C GLN A 84 15.65 -8.37 8.53
N THR A 85 14.59 -9.13 8.27
CA THR A 85 14.63 -10.61 8.23
C THR A 85 14.96 -11.17 6.86
N HIS A 86 14.40 -10.58 5.80
CA HIS A 86 14.54 -11.05 4.41
C HIS A 86 15.47 -10.17 3.56
N GLY A 87 16.00 -9.07 4.11
CA GLY A 87 16.86 -8.11 3.42
C GLY A 87 16.12 -7.18 2.44
N SER A 88 15.03 -7.63 1.83
CA SER A 88 14.21 -6.84 0.90
C SER A 88 12.75 -7.27 0.90
N MET A 89 11.84 -6.29 0.86
CA MET A 89 10.42 -6.53 0.67
C MET A 89 10.12 -7.27 -0.64
N LEU A 90 10.81 -6.91 -1.73
CA LEU A 90 10.65 -7.59 -3.02
C LEU A 90 11.00 -9.07 -2.92
N ARG A 91 12.11 -9.40 -2.26
CA ARG A 91 12.54 -10.79 -2.07
C ARG A 91 11.50 -11.59 -1.28
N PHE A 92 10.98 -10.99 -0.21
CA PHE A 92 9.90 -11.59 0.58
C PHE A 92 8.64 -11.83 -0.26
N ILE A 93 8.24 -10.87 -1.10
CA ILE A 93 7.07 -11.04 -1.97
C ILE A 93 7.29 -12.18 -2.97
N LEU A 94 8.43 -12.21 -3.65
CA LEU A 94 8.75 -13.27 -4.62
C LEU A 94 8.76 -14.66 -3.96
N ASP A 95 9.46 -14.81 -2.84
CA ASP A 95 9.67 -16.11 -2.20
C ASP A 95 8.44 -16.57 -1.40
N ALA A 96 7.88 -15.71 -0.54
CA ALA A 96 6.85 -16.08 0.42
C ALA A 96 5.41 -15.88 -0.09
N LYS A 97 5.17 -14.92 -1.00
CA LYS A 97 3.82 -14.60 -1.48
C LYS A 97 3.54 -15.19 -2.85
N LEU A 98 4.44 -14.97 -3.81
CA LEU A 98 4.24 -15.37 -5.19
C LEU A 98 4.71 -16.79 -5.45
N GLY A 99 5.83 -17.19 -4.85
CA GLY A 99 6.51 -18.45 -5.14
C GLY A 99 7.24 -18.41 -6.50
N TRP A 100 7.66 -17.23 -6.94
CA TRP A 100 8.32 -17.03 -8.23
C TRP A 100 9.83 -16.99 -8.04
N ALA A 101 10.51 -18.00 -8.60
CA ALA A 101 11.97 -18.04 -8.59
C ALA A 101 12.52 -16.93 -9.51
N PRO A 102 13.69 -16.34 -9.21
CA PRO A 102 14.30 -15.31 -10.05
C PRO A 102 14.52 -15.72 -11.53
N CYS A 103 14.72 -17.01 -11.80
CA CYS A 103 14.86 -17.55 -13.15
C CYS A 103 13.53 -17.68 -13.93
N ASP A 104 12.38 -17.53 -13.26
CA ASP A 104 11.04 -17.68 -13.81
C ASP A 104 10.24 -16.36 -13.73
N LEU A 105 10.93 -15.22 -13.79
CA LEU A 105 10.31 -13.88 -13.79
C LEU A 105 9.99 -13.34 -15.19
N GLN A 106 10.33 -14.10 -16.24
CA GLN A 106 9.99 -13.75 -17.61
C GLN A 106 8.62 -14.33 -17.94
N ALA A 107 7.73 -13.52 -18.52
CA ALA A 107 6.48 -14.01 -19.07
C ALA A 107 6.74 -14.95 -20.25
N ARG A 108 5.94 -16.01 -20.36
CA ARG A 108 6.11 -17.06 -21.37
C ARG A 108 5.30 -16.80 -22.62
N ASP A 109 4.12 -16.19 -22.44
CA ASP A 109 3.15 -15.90 -23.48
C ASP A 109 2.77 -14.42 -23.47
N ALA A 110 1.87 -14.03 -24.38
CA ALA A 110 1.27 -12.70 -24.37
C ALA A 110 0.54 -12.42 -23.03
N PRO A 111 0.38 -11.13 -22.64
CA PRO A 111 -0.29 -10.73 -21.42
C PRO A 111 -1.58 -11.52 -21.14
N PHE A 112 -1.71 -11.99 -19.90
CA PHE A 112 -2.86 -12.75 -19.39
C PHE A 112 -3.20 -14.08 -20.10
N ARG A 113 -2.39 -14.56 -21.06
CA ARG A 113 -2.62 -15.85 -21.73
C ARG A 113 -2.19 -17.05 -20.90
N ASN A 114 -1.15 -16.90 -20.09
CA ASN A 114 -0.64 -17.97 -19.24
C ASN A 114 -1.01 -17.71 -17.77
N PRO A 115 -1.78 -18.60 -17.11
CA PRO A 115 -2.14 -18.42 -15.70
C PRO A 115 -0.95 -18.52 -14.73
N LEU A 116 0.22 -18.98 -15.20
CA LEU A 116 1.45 -19.01 -14.40
C LEU A 116 2.21 -17.67 -14.42
N ASP A 117 1.83 -16.73 -15.29
CA ASP A 117 2.49 -15.44 -15.46
C ASP A 117 1.86 -14.31 -14.65
N TYR A 118 0.78 -14.60 -13.92
CA TYR A 118 0.17 -13.65 -13.00
C TYR A 118 -0.37 -14.33 -11.74
N LYS A 119 -0.55 -13.55 -10.67
CA LYS A 119 -1.15 -14.00 -9.41
C LYS A 119 -1.99 -12.89 -8.81
N ILE A 120 -3.21 -13.23 -8.42
CA ILE A 120 -4.15 -12.29 -7.79
C ILE A 120 -4.24 -12.64 -6.32
N LEU A 121 -3.92 -11.68 -5.46
CA LEU A 121 -3.90 -11.87 -4.01
C LEU A 121 -4.67 -10.73 -3.32
N PRO A 122 -5.34 -11.00 -2.19
CA PRO A 122 -5.80 -9.93 -1.31
C PRO A 122 -4.62 -9.06 -0.86
N ASN A 123 -4.80 -7.74 -0.82
CA ASN A 123 -3.82 -6.84 -0.25
C ASN A 123 -3.83 -7.01 1.28
N ASP A 124 -2.70 -7.41 1.87
CA ASP A 124 -2.60 -7.57 3.34
C ASP A 124 -2.74 -6.25 4.09
N TRP A 125 -2.43 -5.14 3.40
CA TRP A 125 -2.44 -3.79 3.95
C TRP A 125 -3.30 -2.89 3.06
N PRO A 126 -4.62 -3.11 3.02
CA PRO A 126 -5.52 -2.39 2.13
C PRO A 126 -5.58 -0.90 2.50
N TYR A 127 -5.94 -0.08 1.52
CA TYR A 127 -6.31 1.32 1.76
C TYR A 127 -7.53 1.41 2.67
N GLY A 128 -7.71 2.55 3.35
CA GLY A 128 -8.90 2.77 4.16
C GLY A 128 -10.08 3.15 3.28
N ILE A 129 -10.63 2.14 2.63
CA ILE A 129 -11.83 2.17 1.81
C ILE A 129 -12.96 1.46 2.57
N ASP A 130 -14.20 1.63 2.09
CA ASP A 130 -15.38 0.96 2.61
C ASP A 130 -15.15 -0.56 2.76
N ASP A 131 -15.64 -1.14 3.86
CA ASP A 131 -15.38 -2.55 4.23
C ASP A 131 -16.03 -3.55 3.28
N LYS A 132 -16.98 -3.11 2.46
CA LYS A 132 -17.58 -3.90 1.38
C LYS A 132 -16.70 -3.97 0.13
N ILE A 133 -15.62 -3.19 0.06
CA ILE A 133 -14.70 -3.17 -1.08
C ILE A 133 -13.49 -4.06 -0.76
N VAL A 134 -13.24 -5.06 -1.61
CA VAL A 134 -12.08 -5.94 -1.49
C VAL A 134 -10.92 -5.37 -2.31
N HIS A 135 -9.83 -5.02 -1.63
CA HIS A 135 -8.61 -4.56 -2.30
C HIS A 135 -7.74 -5.77 -2.68
N LEU A 136 -7.62 -6.03 -3.98
CA LEU A 136 -6.75 -7.06 -4.54
C LEU A 136 -5.49 -6.44 -5.15
N VAL A 137 -4.40 -7.20 -5.18
CA VAL A 137 -3.18 -6.87 -5.92
C VAL A 137 -3.00 -7.94 -6.99
N VAL A 138 -2.88 -7.48 -8.24
CA VAL A 138 -2.57 -8.33 -9.39
C VAL A 138 -1.07 -8.20 -9.66
N TRP A 139 -0.35 -9.30 -9.52
CA TRP A 139 1.07 -9.41 -9.83
C TRP A 139 1.23 -10.04 -11.20
N THR A 140 2.09 -9.47 -12.05
CA THR A 140 2.38 -9.98 -13.41
C THR A 140 3.89 -10.14 -13.59
N LYS A 141 4.30 -11.12 -14.41
CA LYS A 141 5.69 -11.29 -14.89
C LYS A 141 6.04 -10.39 -16.08
N PHE A 142 5.02 -9.84 -16.73
CA PHE A 142 5.14 -8.86 -17.80
C PHE A 142 4.85 -7.45 -17.27
N ALA A 143 5.44 -6.45 -17.91
CA ALA A 143 5.22 -5.05 -17.56
C ALA A 143 3.89 -4.56 -18.15
N LEU A 144 3.14 -3.81 -17.36
CA LEU A 144 2.03 -2.98 -17.83
C LEU A 144 2.62 -1.58 -18.04
N GLU A 145 2.91 -1.23 -19.28
CA GLU A 145 3.70 -0.03 -19.58
C GLU A 145 2.90 1.26 -19.40
N ASP A 146 3.51 2.21 -18.69
CA ASP A 146 3.05 3.58 -18.62
C ASP A 146 3.65 4.44 -19.75
N ASP A 147 2.97 5.52 -20.08
CA ASP A 147 3.46 6.59 -20.93
C ASP A 147 4.55 7.36 -20.17
N PRO A 148 5.77 7.48 -20.71
CA PRO A 148 6.89 8.10 -19.99
C PRO A 148 6.75 9.62 -19.83
N VAL A 149 5.85 10.27 -20.59
CA VAL A 149 5.59 11.70 -20.54
C VAL A 149 4.49 12.03 -19.53
N THR A 150 3.37 11.29 -19.58
CA THR A 150 2.22 11.56 -18.71
C THR A 150 2.24 10.76 -17.41
N GLY A 151 2.99 9.66 -17.37
CA GLY A 151 2.97 8.69 -16.27
C GLY A 151 1.69 7.87 -16.20
N GLU A 152 0.83 7.93 -17.23
CA GLU A 152 -0.42 7.18 -17.28
C GLU A 152 -0.23 5.85 -18.00
N THR A 153 -0.92 4.80 -17.55
CA THR A 153 -0.93 3.51 -18.27
C THR A 153 -1.37 3.71 -19.72
N ARG A 154 -0.62 3.14 -20.66
CA ARG A 154 -0.89 3.33 -22.08
C ARG A 154 -2.25 2.75 -22.48
N GLU A 155 -2.93 3.38 -23.44
CA GLU A 155 -4.29 2.98 -23.85
C GLU A 155 -4.40 1.54 -24.36
N HIS A 156 -3.39 1.05 -25.09
CA HIS A 156 -3.39 -0.35 -25.54
C HIS A 156 -3.29 -1.33 -24.36
N VAL A 157 -2.53 -0.99 -23.30
CA VAL A 157 -2.42 -1.79 -22.08
C VAL A 157 -3.74 -1.79 -21.30
N LYS A 158 -4.41 -0.64 -21.21
CA LYS A 158 -5.76 -0.55 -20.60
C LYS A 158 -6.74 -1.46 -21.32
N SER A 159 -6.71 -1.46 -22.65
CA SER A 159 -7.58 -2.29 -23.48
C SER A 159 -7.35 -3.79 -23.24
N GLU A 160 -6.10 -4.21 -23.07
CA GLU A 160 -5.75 -5.60 -22.72
C GLU A 160 -6.26 -6.02 -21.33
N ILE A 161 -6.33 -5.10 -20.37
CA ILE A 161 -6.85 -5.36 -19.01
C ILE A 161 -8.38 -5.50 -19.02
N GLU A 162 -9.07 -4.77 -19.90
CA GLU A 162 -10.54 -4.74 -19.97
C GLU A 162 -11.15 -5.90 -20.78
N THR A 163 -10.33 -6.70 -21.47
CA THR A 163 -10.76 -7.79 -22.36
C THR A 163 -10.89 -9.13 -21.64
#